data_AF-A0A484KMK6-F1
#
_entry.id   AF-A0A484KMK6-F1
#
_cell.length_a   1.000
_cell.length_b   1.000
_cell.length_c   1.000
_cell.angle_alpha   90.00
_cell.angle_beta   90.00
_cell.angle_gamma   90.00
#
_symmetry.space_group_name_H-M   'P 1'
#
loop_
_entity.id
_entity.type
_entity.pdbx_description
1 polymer ?
#
loop_
_entity_poly.entity_id
_entity_poly.type
_entity_poly.pdbx_seq_one_letter_code
_entity_poly.pdbx_strand_id
1 'polypeptide(L)'
;MGEKLASLNLVSVNEVKEPSAEAKPPSADSIHVLLKQALNADDRALLIDCLFRQDEKVITNSVASLNPSDVIKLLKSLVSIIQSRGALLACALPWLRSVLLQHSSGIMSQESSFIALNSLYQLTESRVSTFNQALQLSSSLDLLYARTIGYGSDEDDAVAPVVYQDSEGDDDGGESDEDEEDGSVVSMETEGNAENQEPHVFSDNSDFE
;
A
#
# COMPACT_ATOMS: atom_id res chain seq x y z
N MET A 1 71.65 32.21 37.70
CA MET A 1 70.73 31.24 37.06
C MET A 1 69.94 31.99 36.01
N GLY A 2 70.14 31.67 34.73
CA GLY A 2 69.46 32.38 33.63
C GLY A 2 70.09 32.02 32.29
N GLU A 3 70.33 30.72 32.06
CA GLU A 3 70.83 30.26 30.78
C GLU A 3 69.70 30.16 29.77
N LYS A 4 69.96 30.80 28.63
CA LYS A 4 69.56 30.41 27.27
C LYS A 4 68.09 30.56 26.88
N LEU A 5 67.82 31.75 26.36
CA LEU A 5 66.98 31.99 25.19
C LEU A 5 67.47 31.16 24.00
N ALA A 6 66.64 30.25 23.48
CA ALA A 6 66.59 29.89 22.07
C ALA A 6 65.37 28.99 21.83
N SER A 7 64.71 29.16 20.69
CA SER A 7 63.65 28.30 20.11
C SER A 7 62.21 28.70 20.40
N LEU A 8 61.80 29.90 19.98
CA LEU A 8 60.38 30.15 19.64
C LEU A 8 60.20 29.88 18.15
N ASN A 9 59.73 28.67 17.84
CA ASN A 9 59.25 28.29 16.52
C ASN A 9 57.83 28.84 16.36
N LEU A 10 57.60 29.63 15.30
CA LEU A 10 56.30 30.17 14.92
C LEU A 10 55.37 29.04 14.49
N VAL A 11 54.60 28.51 15.43
CA VAL A 11 53.41 27.70 15.10
C VAL A 11 52.33 28.68 14.65
N SER A 12 52.08 28.68 13.33
CA SER A 12 50.99 29.39 12.69
C SER A 12 49.67 28.98 13.33
N VAL A 13 48.96 29.98 13.85
CA VAL A 13 47.65 29.85 14.48
C VAL A 13 46.62 29.42 13.44
N ASN A 14 45.97 28.29 13.73
CA ASN A 14 44.67 27.80 13.28
C ASN A 14 43.95 28.64 12.21
N GLU A 15 43.96 28.16 10.97
CA GLU A 15 42.81 28.35 10.09
C GLU A 15 41.66 27.50 10.62
N VAL A 16 40.57 28.18 11.01
CA VAL A 16 39.30 27.57 11.41
C VAL A 16 38.73 26.86 10.19
N LYS A 17 38.88 25.54 10.16
CA LYS A 17 38.17 24.68 9.20
C LYS A 17 36.84 24.28 9.83
N GLU A 18 35.77 24.94 9.38
CA GLU A 18 34.41 24.44 9.56
C GLU A 18 34.33 22.99 9.06
N PRO A 19 33.84 22.03 9.86
CA PRO A 19 33.46 20.74 9.34
C PRO A 19 32.09 20.89 8.66
N SER A 20 32.10 21.34 7.40
CA SER A 20 30.99 21.04 6.50
C SER A 20 30.98 19.54 6.28
N ALA A 21 30.24 18.83 7.13
CA ALA A 21 29.89 17.45 6.90
C ALA A 21 28.91 17.40 5.73
N GLU A 22 29.45 17.40 4.51
CA GLU A 22 28.74 16.86 3.37
C GLU A 22 28.41 15.39 3.69
N ALA A 23 27.17 15.18 4.11
CA ALA A 23 26.60 13.87 4.33
C ALA A 23 26.58 13.12 3.00
N LYS A 24 27.67 12.39 2.74
CA LYS A 24 27.70 11.34 1.73
C LYS A 24 26.51 10.42 2.03
N PRO A 25 25.65 10.09 1.04
CA PRO A 25 24.60 9.12 1.27
C PRO A 25 25.24 7.84 1.81
N PRO A 26 24.61 7.15 2.78
CA PRO A 26 25.18 5.93 3.34
C PRO A 26 25.51 4.98 2.19
N SER A 27 26.79 4.65 2.03
CA SER A 27 27.24 3.74 0.98
C SER A 27 26.49 2.41 1.13
N ALA A 28 26.23 1.70 0.04
CA ALA A 28 25.48 0.43 0.08
C ALA A 28 26.05 -0.58 1.10
N ASP A 29 27.37 -0.56 1.32
CA ASP A 29 28.06 -1.36 2.35
C ASP A 29 27.57 -1.05 3.77
N SER A 30 27.19 0.21 4.04
CA SER A 30 26.64 0.61 5.33
C SER A 30 25.30 -0.06 5.60
N ILE A 31 24.44 -0.21 4.59
CA ILE A 31 23.09 -0.78 4.77
C ILE A 31 23.19 -2.28 4.99
N HIS A 32 24.08 -2.97 4.27
CA HIS A 32 24.34 -4.38 4.51
C HIS A 32 24.82 -4.66 5.95
N VAL A 33 25.76 -3.84 6.47
CA VAL A 33 26.25 -3.96 7.84
C VAL A 33 25.14 -3.70 8.85
N LEU A 34 24.34 -2.65 8.67
CA LEU A 34 23.21 -2.33 9.55
C LEU A 34 22.14 -3.42 9.54
N LEU A 35 21.85 -4.01 8.37
CA LEU A 35 20.91 -5.11 8.24
C LEU A 35 21.39 -6.35 9.00
N LYS A 36 22.67 -6.72 8.85
CA LYS A 36 23.26 -7.82 9.63
C LYS A 36 23.24 -7.53 11.13
N GLN A 37 23.53 -6.31 11.54
CA GLN A 37 23.48 -5.92 12.94
C GLN A 37 22.05 -6.04 13.48
N ALA A 38 21.06 -5.52 12.77
CA ALA A 38 19.66 -5.59 13.16
C ALA A 38 19.18 -7.04 13.32
N LEU A 39 19.53 -7.92 12.38
CA LEU A 39 19.16 -9.35 12.40
C LEU A 39 19.85 -10.14 13.51
N ASN A 40 21.06 -9.75 13.92
CA ASN A 40 21.80 -10.44 14.97
C ASN A 40 21.44 -9.95 16.37
N ALA A 41 21.09 -8.66 16.51
CA ALA A 41 20.64 -8.06 17.77
C ALA A 41 19.12 -8.19 18.00
N ASP A 42 18.38 -8.71 17.01
CA ASP A 42 16.90 -8.69 16.97
C ASP A 42 16.33 -7.27 17.14
N ASP A 43 17.04 -6.28 16.61
CA ASP A 43 16.66 -4.87 16.69
C ASP A 43 15.65 -4.53 15.59
N ARG A 44 14.37 -4.59 15.95
CA ARG A 44 13.27 -4.33 15.03
C ARG A 44 13.23 -2.87 14.54
N ALA A 45 13.64 -1.91 15.37
CA ALA A 45 13.61 -0.50 14.98
C ALA A 45 14.67 -0.22 13.91
N LEU A 46 15.89 -0.75 14.12
CA LEU A 46 16.98 -0.65 13.15
C LEU A 46 16.65 -1.40 11.85
N LEU A 47 16.01 -2.57 11.95
CA LEU A 47 15.55 -3.31 10.77
C LEU A 47 14.57 -2.47 9.95
N ILE A 48 13.58 -1.86 10.59
CA ILE A 48 12.60 -1.02 9.91
C ILE A 48 13.27 0.18 9.22
N ASP A 49 14.23 0.85 9.87
CA ASP A 49 14.99 1.96 9.24
C ASP A 49 15.74 1.50 7.98
N CYS A 50 16.32 0.29 8.01
CA CYS A 50 16.93 -0.30 6.83
C CYS A 50 15.89 -0.52 5.71
N LEU A 51 14.69 -1.03 6.04
CA LEU A 51 13.66 -1.31 5.04
C LEU A 51 13.13 -0.07 4.33
N PHE A 52 13.17 1.10 4.97
CA PHE A 52 12.80 2.37 4.33
C PHE A 52 13.73 2.79 3.18
N ARG A 53 14.90 2.16 3.04
CA ARG A 53 15.77 2.33 1.88
C ARG A 53 15.19 1.53 0.70
N GLN A 54 14.64 2.25 -0.29
CA GLN A 54 13.93 1.66 -1.44
C GLN A 54 14.76 1.58 -2.74
N ASP A 55 16.08 1.80 -2.69
CA ASP A 55 16.94 1.63 -3.87
C ASP A 55 17.11 0.14 -4.21
N GLU A 56 16.58 -0.27 -5.36
CA GLU A 56 16.59 -1.65 -5.83
C GLU A 56 18.00 -2.27 -5.89
N LYS A 57 19.01 -1.51 -6.30
CA LYS A 57 20.40 -1.99 -6.37
C LYS A 57 20.96 -2.23 -4.97
N VAL A 58 20.62 -1.35 -4.04
CA VAL A 58 21.04 -1.48 -2.64
C VAL A 58 20.37 -2.69 -1.99
N ILE A 59 19.07 -2.88 -2.19
CA ILE A 59 18.31 -4.03 -1.67
C ILE A 59 18.92 -5.33 -2.19
N THR A 60 19.10 -5.42 -3.52
CA THR A 60 19.61 -6.63 -4.15
C THR A 60 21.02 -6.99 -3.70
N ASN A 61 21.93 -6.02 -3.65
CA ASN A 61 23.31 -6.22 -3.17
C ASN A 61 23.37 -6.58 -1.68
N SER A 62 22.53 -5.93 -0.86
CA SER A 62 22.49 -6.17 0.59
C SER A 62 21.95 -7.55 0.93
N VAL A 63 20.95 -8.04 0.17
CA VAL A 63 20.37 -9.37 0.33
C VAL A 63 21.31 -10.47 -0.21
N ALA A 64 22.00 -10.22 -1.32
CA ALA A 64 22.92 -11.20 -1.93
C ALA A 64 24.08 -11.60 -1.01
N SER A 65 24.50 -10.68 -0.14
CA SER A 65 25.65 -10.83 0.76
C SER A 65 25.29 -11.42 2.13
N LEU A 66 24.02 -11.78 2.36
CA LEU A 66 23.57 -12.45 3.59
C LEU A 66 23.93 -13.93 3.59
N ASN A 67 24.25 -14.46 4.77
CA ASN A 67 24.41 -15.90 4.96
C ASN A 67 23.04 -16.59 5.08
N PRO A 68 22.96 -17.93 4.90
CA PRO A 68 21.68 -18.64 4.95
C PRO A 68 20.91 -18.52 6.27
N SER A 69 21.58 -18.30 7.40
CA SER A 69 20.91 -18.13 8.70
C SER A 69 20.22 -16.76 8.79
N ASP A 70 20.92 -15.71 8.39
CA ASP A 70 20.42 -14.33 8.38
C ASP A 70 19.26 -14.17 7.38
N VAL A 71 19.31 -14.87 6.24
CA VAL A 71 18.19 -14.89 5.26
C VAL A 71 16.90 -15.40 5.90
N ILE A 72 16.98 -16.44 6.73
CA ILE A 72 15.80 -17.05 7.33
C ILE A 72 15.24 -16.19 8.46
N LYS A 73 16.12 -15.56 9.25
CA LYS A 73 15.73 -14.53 10.23
C LYS A 73 15.02 -13.38 9.52
N LEU A 74 15.61 -12.87 8.43
CA LEU A 74 15.03 -11.78 7.64
C LEU A 74 13.68 -12.18 7.05
N LEU A 75 13.53 -13.38 6.49
CA LEU A 75 12.27 -13.88 5.96
C LEU A 75 11.17 -13.87 7.04
N LYS A 76 11.47 -14.40 8.24
CA LYS A 76 10.51 -14.42 9.36
C LYS A 76 10.12 -13.01 9.79
N SER A 77 11.09 -12.11 9.93
CA SER A 77 10.83 -10.71 10.28
C SER A 77 10.02 -9.99 9.21
N LEU A 78 10.32 -10.20 7.93
CA LEU A 78 9.56 -9.64 6.82
C LEU A 78 8.12 -10.16 6.82
N VAL A 79 7.90 -11.46 7.01
CA VAL A 79 6.54 -12.03 7.12
C VAL A 79 5.76 -11.40 8.27
N SER A 80 6.40 -11.13 9.41
CA SER A 80 5.77 -10.39 10.52
C SER A 80 5.46 -8.93 10.16
N ILE A 81 6.38 -8.24 9.48
CA ILE A 81 6.21 -6.83 9.11
C ILE A 81 5.12 -6.66 8.04
N ILE A 82 5.06 -7.52 7.02
CA ILE A 82 4.05 -7.41 5.97
C ILE A 82 2.63 -7.68 6.46
N GLN A 83 2.42 -8.29 7.63
CA GLN A 83 1.09 -8.39 8.24
C GLN A 83 0.53 -7.01 8.59
N SER A 84 1.40 -6.02 8.84
CA SER A 84 1.02 -4.61 9.01
C SER A 84 0.48 -3.98 7.71
N ARG A 85 0.01 -2.74 7.81
CA ARG A 85 -0.56 -1.96 6.70
C ARG A 85 0.21 -0.65 6.50
N GLY A 86 0.02 -0.01 5.35
CA GLY A 86 0.58 1.31 5.05
C GLY A 86 2.06 1.29 4.64
N ALA A 87 2.81 2.32 5.04
CA ALA A 87 4.18 2.56 4.57
C ALA A 87 5.14 1.42 4.91
N LEU A 88 5.01 0.80 6.09
CA LEU A 88 5.86 -0.33 6.50
C LEU A 88 5.74 -1.53 5.56
N LEU A 89 4.50 -1.88 5.21
CA LEU A 89 4.23 -2.93 4.22
C LEU A 89 4.83 -2.57 2.86
N ALA A 90 4.58 -1.35 2.38
CA ALA A 90 5.06 -0.90 1.08
C ALA A 90 6.59 -0.99 0.98
N CYS A 91 7.29 -0.61 2.05
CA CYS A 91 8.75 -0.70 2.13
C CYS A 91 9.24 -2.14 2.27
N ALA A 92 8.53 -3.03 2.98
CA ALA A 92 8.96 -4.42 3.19
C ALA A 92 8.81 -5.31 1.94
N LEU A 93 7.88 -5.00 1.03
CA LEU A 93 7.60 -5.84 -0.15
C LEU A 93 8.80 -5.99 -1.12
N PRO A 94 9.53 -4.91 -1.51
CA PRO A 94 10.73 -5.03 -2.34
C PRO A 94 11.81 -5.93 -1.72
N TRP A 95 12.00 -5.84 -0.40
CA TRP A 95 12.96 -6.67 0.33
C TRP A 95 12.54 -8.14 0.34
N LEU A 96 11.27 -8.43 0.61
CA LEU A 96 10.71 -9.78 0.56
C LEU A 96 10.86 -10.41 -0.82
N ARG A 97 10.53 -9.66 -1.87
CA ARG A 97 10.72 -10.11 -3.27
C ARG A 97 12.18 -10.46 -3.53
N SER A 98 13.11 -9.59 -3.14
CA SER A 98 14.55 -9.83 -3.32
C SER A 98 15.03 -11.09 -2.59
N VAL A 99 14.57 -11.30 -1.35
CA VAL A 99 14.90 -12.50 -0.56
C VAL A 99 14.41 -13.77 -1.25
N LEU A 100 13.14 -13.79 -1.68
CA LEU A 100 12.55 -14.96 -2.33
C LEU A 100 13.20 -15.27 -3.68
N LEU A 101 13.54 -14.25 -4.47
CA LEU A 101 14.17 -14.45 -5.79
C LEU A 101 15.62 -14.94 -5.68
N GLN A 102 16.41 -14.37 -4.77
CA GLN A 102 17.84 -14.69 -4.68
C GLN A 102 18.13 -15.96 -3.88
N HIS A 103 17.34 -16.25 -2.84
CA HIS A 103 17.62 -17.34 -1.89
C HIS A 103 16.56 -18.45 -1.92
N SER A 104 15.78 -18.57 -3.01
CA SER A 104 14.69 -19.55 -3.16
C SER A 104 15.11 -20.98 -2.80
N SER A 105 16.22 -21.47 -3.36
CA SER A 105 16.73 -22.82 -3.12
C SER A 105 17.11 -23.06 -1.66
N GLY A 106 17.77 -22.08 -1.03
CA GLY A 106 18.17 -22.13 0.38
C GLY A 106 16.98 -22.10 1.32
N ILE A 107 15.96 -21.29 1.02
CA ILE A 107 14.72 -21.22 1.78
C ILE A 107 13.94 -22.53 1.66
N MET A 108 13.75 -23.04 0.44
CA MET A 108 12.98 -24.27 0.17
C MET A 108 13.61 -25.51 0.79
N SER A 109 14.93 -25.53 0.93
CA SER A 109 15.67 -26.65 1.54
C SER A 109 15.55 -26.72 3.07
N GLN A 110 15.06 -25.66 3.72
CA GLN A 110 14.94 -25.60 5.17
C GLN A 110 13.49 -25.79 5.61
N GLU A 111 13.21 -26.87 6.34
CA GLU A 111 11.88 -27.14 6.89
C GLU A 111 11.36 -25.99 7.78
N SER A 112 12.28 -25.31 8.49
CA SER A 112 11.96 -24.18 9.37
C SER A 112 11.36 -22.95 8.65
N SER A 113 11.45 -22.89 7.32
CA SER A 113 10.89 -21.83 6.49
C SER A 113 9.43 -22.11 6.08
N PHE A 114 8.98 -23.36 6.13
CA PHE A 114 7.69 -23.79 5.59
C PHE A 114 6.52 -23.05 6.24
N ILE A 115 6.57 -22.87 7.57
CA ILE A 115 5.58 -22.10 8.32
C ILE A 115 5.52 -20.65 7.80
N ALA A 116 6.67 -20.01 7.62
CA ALA A 116 6.74 -18.62 7.14
C ALA A 116 6.21 -18.48 5.71
N LEU A 117 6.52 -19.43 4.83
CA LEU A 117 6.02 -19.45 3.45
C LEU A 117 4.50 -19.68 3.40
N ASN A 118 3.98 -20.62 4.19
CA ASN A 118 2.54 -20.85 4.27
C ASN A 118 1.80 -19.63 4.83
N SER A 119 2.34 -18.98 5.88
CA SER A 119 1.80 -17.71 6.39
C SER A 119 1.81 -16.61 5.33
N LEU A 120 2.87 -16.51 4.52
CA LEU A 120 2.94 -15.56 3.42
C LEU A 120 1.87 -15.83 2.35
N TYR A 121 1.67 -17.11 2.00
CA TYR A 121 0.63 -17.53 1.05
C TYR A 121 -0.76 -17.14 1.55
N GLN A 122 -1.11 -17.54 2.78
CA GLN A 122 -2.42 -17.23 3.38
C GLN A 122 -2.66 -15.72 3.50
N LEU A 123 -1.63 -14.94 3.87
CA LEU A 123 -1.74 -13.49 3.95
C LEU A 123 -1.98 -12.86 2.58
N THR A 124 -1.33 -13.38 1.54
CA THR A 124 -1.51 -12.91 0.16
C THR A 124 -2.93 -13.20 -0.31
N GLU A 125 -3.40 -14.43 -0.12
CA GLU A 125 -4.76 -14.86 -0.48
C GLU A 125 -5.83 -14.00 0.22
N SER A 126 -5.66 -13.78 1.54
CA SER A 126 -6.55 -12.93 2.34
C SER A 126 -6.61 -11.48 1.85
N ARG A 127 -5.50 -10.93 1.34
CA ARG A 127 -5.48 -9.56 0.84
C ARG A 127 -6.11 -9.45 -0.54
N VAL A 128 -5.79 -10.39 -1.42
CA VAL A 128 -6.35 -10.47 -2.76
C VAL A 128 -7.87 -10.62 -2.71
N SER A 129 -8.40 -11.45 -1.79
CA SER A 129 -9.85 -11.64 -1.66
C SER A 129 -10.61 -10.35 -1.29
N THR A 130 -9.99 -9.46 -0.52
CA THR A 130 -10.57 -8.15 -0.14
C THR A 130 -10.32 -7.03 -1.16
N PHE A 131 -9.49 -7.25 -2.18
CA PHE A 131 -9.06 -6.21 -3.11
C PHE A 131 -10.22 -5.59 -3.90
N ASN A 132 -11.16 -6.42 -4.38
CA ASN A 132 -12.30 -5.93 -5.15
C ASN A 132 -13.22 -5.02 -4.31
N GLN A 133 -13.50 -5.42 -3.06
CA GLN A 133 -14.30 -4.62 -2.12
C GLN A 133 -13.62 -3.28 -1.81
N ALA A 134 -12.30 -3.28 -1.61
CA ALA A 134 -11.53 -2.05 -1.40
C ALA A 134 -11.59 -1.12 -2.63
N LEU A 135 -11.56 -1.67 -3.84
CA LEU A 135 -11.66 -0.91 -5.08
C LEU A 135 -13.06 -0.26 -5.24
N GLN A 136 -14.13 -1.00 -4.95
CA GLN A 136 -15.50 -0.46 -4.96
C GLN A 136 -15.67 0.67 -3.96
N LEU A 137 -15.10 0.52 -2.75
CA LEU A 137 -15.12 1.56 -1.73
C LEU A 137 -14.34 2.80 -2.18
N SER A 138 -13.17 2.63 -2.80
CA SER A 138 -12.38 3.74 -3.35
C SER A 138 -13.18 4.53 -4.39
N SER A 139 -13.77 3.83 -5.37
CA SER A 139 -14.59 4.47 -6.41
C SER A 139 -15.80 5.22 -5.84
N SER A 140 -16.46 4.62 -4.84
CA SER A 140 -17.59 5.26 -4.15
C SER A 140 -17.17 6.52 -3.38
N LEU A 141 -16.00 6.48 -2.73
CA LEU A 141 -15.43 7.65 -2.05
C LEU A 141 -15.02 8.73 -3.06
N ASP A 142 -14.43 8.37 -4.19
CA ASP A 142 -14.06 9.31 -5.25
C ASP A 142 -15.29 10.03 -5.81
N LEU A 143 -16.42 9.30 -6.00
CA LEU A 143 -17.69 9.89 -6.43
C LEU A 143 -18.26 10.87 -5.39
N LEU A 144 -18.25 10.50 -4.11
CA LEU A 144 -18.71 11.37 -3.03
C LEU A 144 -17.82 12.61 -2.88
N TYR A 145 -16.51 12.45 -3.03
CA TYR A 145 -15.54 13.54 -3.01
C TYR A 145 -15.75 14.52 -4.17
N ALA A 146 -15.92 14.00 -5.40
CA ALA A 146 -16.23 14.82 -6.57
C ALA A 146 -17.54 15.59 -6.38
N ARG A 147 -18.57 14.94 -5.82
CA ARG A 147 -19.86 15.56 -5.51
C ARG A 147 -19.73 16.67 -4.46
N THR A 148 -18.98 16.46 -3.38
CA THR A 148 -18.80 17.46 -2.31
C THR A 148 -17.99 18.68 -2.75
N ILE A 149 -17.02 18.52 -3.64
CA ILE A 149 -16.25 19.65 -4.20
C ILE A 149 -17.02 20.38 -5.30
N GLY A 150 -17.84 19.66 -6.08
CA GLY A 150 -18.68 20.24 -7.13
C GLY A 150 -19.79 21.18 -6.61
N TYR A 151 -20.18 21.09 -5.33
CA TYR A 151 -21.18 21.98 -4.72
C TYR A 151 -20.61 23.27 -4.12
N GLY A 152 -19.33 23.57 -4.34
CA GLY A 152 -18.69 24.77 -3.83
C GLY A 152 -18.56 25.93 -4.81
N SER A 153 -19.02 25.82 -6.07
CA SER A 153 -18.74 26.83 -7.09
C SER A 153 -19.88 27.27 -8.02
N ASP A 154 -21.05 26.63 -8.02
CA ASP A 154 -22.13 27.08 -8.91
C ASP A 154 -23.31 27.56 -8.07
N GLU A 155 -23.24 28.84 -7.72
CA GLU A 155 -24.43 29.68 -7.67
C GLU A 155 -25.19 29.49 -8.99
N ASP A 156 -26.45 29.09 -8.89
CA ASP A 156 -27.50 29.39 -9.87
C ASP A 156 -27.24 28.93 -11.32
N ASP A 157 -27.50 27.65 -11.62
CA ASP A 157 -28.23 27.33 -12.85
C ASP A 157 -28.88 25.95 -12.74
N ALA A 158 -30.16 25.94 -12.41
CA ALA A 158 -31.02 24.79 -12.62
C ALA A 158 -31.16 24.58 -14.14
N VAL A 159 -30.21 23.86 -14.75
CA VAL A 159 -30.33 23.44 -16.14
C VAL A 159 -31.45 22.41 -16.22
N ALA A 160 -32.66 22.91 -16.49
CA ALA A 160 -33.79 22.12 -16.92
C ALA A 160 -33.37 21.30 -18.16
N PRO A 161 -33.78 20.03 -18.27
CA PRO A 161 -33.39 19.20 -19.40
C PRO A 161 -33.96 19.80 -20.68
N VAL A 162 -33.08 20.28 -21.56
CA VAL A 162 -33.45 20.77 -22.90
C VAL A 162 -33.91 19.56 -23.72
N VAL A 163 -35.22 19.40 -23.84
CA VAL A 163 -35.85 18.48 -24.78
C VAL A 163 -35.73 19.09 -26.17
N TYR A 164 -34.90 18.51 -27.03
CA TYR A 164 -34.90 18.84 -28.45
C TYR A 164 -36.07 18.12 -29.10
N GLN A 165 -37.13 18.87 -29.40
CA GLN A 165 -38.19 18.42 -30.29
C GLN A 165 -37.72 18.65 -31.72
N ASP A 166 -37.52 17.57 -32.48
CA ASP A 166 -37.26 17.65 -33.92
C ASP A 166 -38.49 18.29 -34.58
N SER A 167 -38.41 19.58 -34.88
CA SER A 167 -39.37 20.27 -35.73
C SER A 167 -38.96 20.06 -37.18
N GLU A 168 -39.35 18.92 -37.76
CA GLU A 168 -39.60 18.90 -39.19
C GLU A 168 -40.76 19.85 -39.48
N GLY A 169 -40.53 20.74 -40.45
CA GLY A 169 -41.26 22.00 -40.58
C GLY A 169 -42.75 21.90 -40.89
N ASP A 170 -43.44 22.94 -40.41
CA ASP A 170 -44.52 23.69 -41.06
C ASP A 170 -45.80 22.92 -41.41
N ASP A 171 -46.84 23.05 -40.57
CA ASP A 171 -48.14 23.56 -41.02
C ASP A 171 -49.05 23.96 -39.84
N ASP A 172 -49.45 25.24 -39.87
CA ASP A 172 -50.77 25.80 -39.56
C ASP A 172 -51.50 25.49 -38.22
N GLY A 173 -51.68 26.56 -37.44
CA GLY A 173 -53.03 27.04 -37.11
C GLY A 173 -53.74 26.47 -35.88
N GLY A 174 -53.93 27.31 -34.85
CA GLY A 174 -55.11 27.23 -33.98
C GLY A 174 -54.86 27.46 -32.49
N GLU A 175 -55.07 28.70 -32.05
CA GLU A 175 -55.33 29.04 -30.64
C GLU A 175 -56.59 28.32 -30.15
N SER A 176 -56.61 27.85 -28.90
CA SER A 176 -57.73 28.05 -27.95
C SER A 176 -57.44 27.47 -26.57
N ASP A 177 -57.89 28.24 -25.60
CA ASP A 177 -57.84 28.13 -24.14
C ASP A 177 -58.59 26.93 -23.50
N GLU A 178 -58.40 26.85 -22.18
CA GLU A 178 -59.33 26.39 -21.13
C GLU A 178 -59.27 24.92 -20.62
N ASP A 179 -58.78 24.86 -19.37
CA ASP A 179 -59.37 24.24 -18.18
C ASP A 179 -59.38 22.73 -17.90
N GLU A 180 -58.77 22.44 -16.74
CA GLU A 180 -59.15 21.57 -15.62
C GLU A 180 -59.48 20.07 -15.77
N GLU A 181 -59.00 19.38 -14.73
CA GLU A 181 -59.50 18.16 -14.08
C GLU A 181 -58.97 16.76 -14.45
N ASP A 182 -58.32 16.21 -13.41
CA ASP A 182 -58.56 14.90 -12.79
C ASP A 182 -57.88 13.62 -13.32
N GLY A 183 -56.97 13.12 -12.47
CA GLY A 183 -57.08 11.76 -11.95
C GLY A 183 -56.67 10.60 -12.85
N SER A 184 -55.47 10.05 -12.62
CA SER A 184 -55.37 8.60 -12.39
C SER A 184 -54.01 8.20 -11.80
N VAL A 185 -54.08 7.63 -10.61
CA VAL A 185 -53.01 6.84 -9.99
C VAL A 185 -52.85 5.52 -10.74
N VAL A 186 -51.64 5.18 -11.17
CA VAL A 186 -51.27 3.78 -11.41
C VAL A 186 -49.95 3.46 -10.72
N SER A 187 -50.09 2.86 -9.54
CA SER A 187 -49.06 2.07 -8.89
C SER A 187 -48.65 0.93 -9.82
N MET A 188 -47.37 0.81 -10.19
CA MET A 188 -46.85 -0.43 -10.73
C MET A 188 -46.14 -1.19 -9.62
N GLU A 189 -46.75 -2.32 -9.31
CA GLU A 189 -46.38 -3.28 -8.30
C GLU A 189 -45.04 -3.95 -8.67
N THR A 190 -44.11 -3.98 -7.72
CA THR A 190 -42.94 -4.85 -7.77
C THR A 190 -43.35 -6.26 -7.32
N GLU A 191 -43.67 -7.13 -8.26
CA GLU A 191 -43.50 -8.59 -8.09
C GLU A 191 -41.98 -8.86 -8.21
N GLY A 192 -41.29 -9.60 -7.37
CA GLY A 192 -41.68 -10.66 -6.45
C GLY A 192 -40.72 -11.82 -6.69
N ASN A 193 -39.64 -11.92 -5.90
CA ASN A 193 -39.05 -13.23 -5.60
C ASN A 193 -38.22 -13.16 -4.31
N ALA A 194 -38.85 -13.54 -3.21
CA ALA A 194 -38.18 -13.98 -2.01
C ALA A 194 -38.59 -15.43 -1.77
N GLU A 195 -37.68 -16.37 -1.90
CA GLU A 195 -37.68 -17.54 -1.02
C GLU A 195 -36.27 -17.82 -0.54
N ASN A 196 -36.08 -17.35 0.68
CA ASN A 196 -35.02 -17.69 1.61
C ASN A 196 -35.30 -19.09 2.17
N GLN A 197 -34.32 -19.99 2.18
CA GLN A 197 -34.23 -20.93 3.29
C GLN A 197 -32.80 -21.38 3.57
N GLU A 198 -32.37 -21.01 4.77
CA GLU A 198 -31.13 -21.27 5.46
C GLU A 198 -31.06 -22.72 6.03
N PRO A 199 -29.95 -23.12 6.70
CA PRO A 199 -29.32 -24.43 6.55
C PRO A 199 -29.78 -25.47 7.57
N HIS A 200 -29.45 -26.74 7.33
CA HIS A 200 -29.49 -27.76 8.37
C HIS A 200 -28.24 -28.66 8.40
N VAL A 201 -27.95 -29.03 9.64
CA VAL A 201 -26.72 -29.55 10.23
C VAL A 201 -26.51 -31.05 9.96
N PHE A 202 -25.23 -31.40 9.77
CA PHE A 202 -24.52 -32.63 10.15
C PHE A 202 -25.34 -33.92 10.41
N SER A 203 -25.05 -34.99 9.66
CA SER A 203 -25.04 -36.32 10.26
C SER A 203 -24.00 -37.23 9.60
N ASP A 204 -23.30 -37.90 10.50
CA ASP A 204 -22.29 -38.94 10.43
C ASP A 204 -22.74 -40.23 9.69
N ASN A 205 -21.77 -41.12 9.47
CA ASN A 205 -21.76 -42.46 8.85
C ASN A 205 -21.34 -42.45 7.37
N SER A 206 -20.41 -43.26 6.88
CA SER A 206 -19.86 -44.52 7.39
C SER A 206 -18.68 -44.95 6.50
N ASP A 207 -17.69 -45.60 7.14
CA ASP A 207 -17.09 -46.89 6.74
C ASP A 207 -16.78 -47.12 5.24
N PHE A 208 -15.48 -47.14 4.90
CA PHE A 208 -14.96 -47.81 3.70
C PHE A 208 -13.58 -48.41 4.02
N GLU A 209 -13.61 -49.73 4.22
CA GLU A 209 -12.68 -50.80 3.77
C GLU A 209 -11.18 -50.50 3.57
#